data_AF-A0A946SHF3-F1
#
_entry.id   AF-A0A946SHF3-F1
#
_cell.length_a   1.000
_cell.length_b   1.000
_cell.length_c   1.000
_cell.angle_alpha   90.00
_cell.angle_beta   90.00
_cell.angle_gamma   90.00
#
_symmetry.space_group_name_H-M   'P 1'
#
loop_
_entity.id
_entity.type
_entity.pdbx_description
1 polymer ?
#
loop_
_entity_poly.entity_id
_entity_poly.type
_entity_poly.pdbx_seq_one_letter_code
_entity_poly.pdbx_strand_id
1 'polypeptide(L)'
;MIYHFVIPNFYIPLNFFGSDQSIAMLDFIFIAILVISLIIGIYRGFIKEILSLLTWIIAFWATFSFDSYLEVYFISTVTSEMSRIWFSRLIILVIVLLLGAYINKLCSKISSKFAGNIFFGLLFGLLRGFILIAILILFLEDSGQYNEAWVQNAILLEYAENISDFFSNIFIEHYG
;
A
#
# COMPACT_ATOMS: atom_id res chain seq x y z
N MET A 1 -26.51 -13.82 -4.91
CA MET A 1 -26.91 -12.91 -3.82
C MET A 1 -25.62 -12.37 -3.24
N ILE A 2 -25.14 -11.24 -3.77
CA ILE A 2 -23.90 -10.61 -3.29
C ILE A 2 -24.26 -9.93 -1.98
N TYR A 3 -23.61 -10.30 -0.88
CA TYR A 3 -23.78 -9.61 0.39
C TYR A 3 -23.30 -8.18 0.21
N HIS A 4 -24.20 -7.21 0.10
CA HIS A 4 -23.84 -5.81 0.31
C HIS A 4 -23.39 -5.69 1.77
N PHE A 5 -22.09 -5.56 1.97
CA PHE A 5 -21.53 -5.23 3.28
C PHE A 5 -21.89 -3.77 3.56
N VAL A 6 -23.06 -3.55 4.16
CA VAL A 6 -23.52 -2.22 4.56
C VAL A 6 -22.74 -1.80 5.79
N ILE A 7 -21.72 -0.97 5.60
CA ILE A 7 -21.01 -0.33 6.70
C ILE A 7 -22.00 0.64 7.36
N PRO A 8 -22.20 0.59 8.68
CA PRO A 8 -23.08 1.53 9.36
C PRO A 8 -22.60 2.95 9.08
N ASN A 9 -23.52 3.83 8.65
CA ASN A 9 -23.26 5.23 8.41
C ASN A 9 -22.87 5.92 9.72
N PHE A 10 -21.60 5.81 10.08
CA PHE A 10 -21.00 6.51 11.20
C PHE A 10 -20.52 7.86 10.70
N TYR A 11 -21.26 8.90 11.06
CA TYR A 11 -20.92 10.29 10.82
C TYR A 11 -20.84 11.02 12.14
N ILE A 12 -19.82 11.87 12.29
CA ILE A 12 -19.76 12.80 13.41
C ILE A 12 -20.23 14.15 12.87
N PRO A 13 -21.40 14.64 13.28
CA PRO A 13 -21.82 16.00 12.92
C PRO A 13 -20.87 16.98 13.62
N LEU A 14 -20.17 17.79 12.83
CA LEU A 14 -19.31 18.84 13.35
C LEU A 14 -19.75 20.18 12.81
N ASN A 15 -20.20 21.05 13.72
CA ASN A 15 -20.56 22.41 13.39
C ASN A 15 -19.30 23.28 13.45
N PHE A 16 -18.48 23.25 12.38
CA PHE A 16 -17.38 24.17 12.22
C PHE A 16 -17.88 25.45 11.55
N PHE A 17 -17.78 26.59 12.23
CA PHE A 17 -18.09 27.91 11.66
C PHE A 17 -19.49 28.06 11.02
N GLY A 18 -20.50 27.33 11.52
CA GLY A 18 -21.87 27.43 11.04
C GLY A 18 -22.16 26.66 9.75
N SER A 19 -21.24 25.81 9.26
CA SER A 19 -21.55 24.77 8.29
C SER A 19 -21.89 23.46 9.00
N ASP A 20 -23.02 22.85 8.61
CA ASP A 20 -23.39 21.51 9.05
C ASP A 20 -22.64 20.48 8.19
N GLN A 21 -21.34 20.30 8.46
CA GLN A 21 -20.54 19.28 7.81
C GLN A 21 -20.44 18.03 8.68
N SER A 22 -20.71 16.88 8.09
CA SER A 22 -20.53 15.58 8.73
C SER A 22 -19.19 15.00 8.32
N ILE A 23 -18.31 14.69 9.27
CA ILE A 23 -17.10 13.91 8.98
C ILE A 23 -17.52 12.45 8.78
N ALA A 24 -17.25 11.91 7.61
CA ALA A 24 -17.54 10.53 7.28
C ALA A 24 -16.45 9.59 7.82
N MET A 25 -16.79 8.31 7.99
CA MET A 25 -15.80 7.28 8.38
C MET A 25 -14.60 7.23 7.43
N LEU A 26 -14.83 7.49 6.12
CA LEU A 26 -13.77 7.49 5.12
C LEU A 26 -12.73 8.60 5.32
N ASP A 27 -13.12 9.77 5.85
CA ASP A 27 -12.19 10.85 6.17
C ASP A 27 -11.17 10.41 7.23
N PHE A 28 -11.62 9.67 8.25
CA PHE A 28 -10.74 9.10 9.27
C PHE A 28 -9.79 8.06 8.69
N ILE A 29 -10.24 7.27 7.71
CA ILE A 29 -9.39 6.29 7.01
C ILE A 29 -8.29 7.01 6.24
N PHE A 30 -8.61 8.06 5.47
CA PHE A 30 -7.61 8.83 4.72
C PHE A 30 -6.59 9.49 5.65
N ILE A 31 -7.05 10.14 6.72
CA ILE A 31 -6.16 10.76 7.71
C ILE A 31 -5.27 9.69 8.36
N ALA A 32 -5.82 8.54 8.74
CA ALA A 32 -5.05 7.46 9.34
C ALA A 32 -3.97 6.94 8.38
N ILE A 33 -4.29 6.74 7.10
CA ILE A 33 -3.31 6.32 6.07
C ILE A 33 -2.16 7.34 5.99
N LEU A 34 -2.46 8.63 5.89
CA LEU A 34 -1.44 9.67 5.79
C LEU A 34 -0.57 9.73 7.04
N VAL A 35 -1.19 9.80 8.23
CA VAL A 35 -0.49 9.93 9.51
C VAL A 35 0.39 8.72 9.78
N ILE A 36 -0.14 7.50 9.61
CA ILE A 36 0.64 6.27 9.78
C ILE A 36 1.80 6.25 8.78
N SER A 37 1.55 6.61 7.53
CA SER A 37 2.59 6.61 6.51
C SER A 37 3.70 7.63 6.81
N LEU A 38 3.35 8.82 7.30
CA LEU A 38 4.32 9.83 7.75
C LEU A 38 5.14 9.35 8.95
N ILE A 39 4.49 8.76 9.96
CA ILE A 39 5.16 8.23 11.16
C ILE A 39 6.14 7.13 10.79
N ILE A 40 5.74 6.20 9.91
CA ILE A 40 6.61 5.14 9.41
C ILE A 40 7.80 5.74 8.66
N GLY A 41 7.56 6.75 7.81
CA GLY A 41 8.61 7.44 7.06
C GLY A 41 9.64 8.13 7.94
N ILE A 42 9.19 8.78 9.02
CA ILE A 42 10.06 9.40 10.03
C ILE A 42 10.85 8.33 10.80
N TYR A 43 10.19 7.28 11.28
CA TYR A 43 10.82 6.25 12.12
C TYR A 43 11.83 5.40 11.35
N ARG A 44 11.50 5.02 10.11
CA ARG A 44 12.37 4.20 9.26
C ARG A 44 13.44 5.05 8.58
N GLY A 45 13.06 6.25 8.12
CA GLY A 45 13.88 7.11 7.29
C GLY A 45 13.92 6.66 5.82
N PHE A 46 14.21 7.62 4.95
CA PHE A 46 14.22 7.47 3.50
C PHE A 46 14.99 6.25 2.98
N ILE A 47 16.23 6.07 3.46
CA ILE A 47 17.10 5.00 2.94
C ILE A 47 16.50 3.61 3.22
N LYS A 48 15.93 3.41 4.41
CA LYS A 48 15.30 2.13 4.75
C LYS A 48 14.00 1.93 3.99
N GLU A 49 13.27 2.99 3.68
CA GLU A 49 12.06 2.89 2.88
C GLU A 49 12.36 2.51 1.42
N ILE A 50 13.34 3.14 0.78
CA ILE A 50 13.79 2.77 -0.57
C ILE A 50 14.29 1.33 -0.61
N LEU A 51 15.18 0.95 0.31
CA LEU A 51 15.69 -0.42 0.36
C LEU A 51 14.56 -1.44 0.58
N SER A 52 13.52 -1.08 1.34
CA SER A 52 12.34 -1.92 1.51
C SER A 52 11.57 -2.09 0.20
N LEU A 53 11.34 -1.01 -0.54
CA LEU A 53 10.65 -1.09 -1.84
C LEU A 53 11.47 -1.90 -2.86
N LEU A 54 12.77 -1.64 -2.94
CA LEU A 54 13.67 -2.40 -3.80
C LEU A 54 13.65 -3.89 -3.44
N THR A 55 13.65 -4.22 -2.15
CA THR A 55 13.54 -5.61 -1.71
C THR A 55 12.24 -6.25 -2.20
N TRP A 56 11.11 -5.54 -2.10
CA TRP A 56 9.82 -6.05 -2.62
C TRP A 56 9.85 -6.26 -4.13
N ILE A 57 10.37 -5.31 -4.89
CA ILE A 57 10.50 -5.43 -6.37
C ILE A 57 11.37 -6.63 -6.73
N ILE A 58 12.54 -6.77 -6.10
CA ILE A 58 13.45 -7.90 -6.31
C ILE A 58 12.79 -9.22 -5.90
N ALA A 59 12.04 -9.24 -4.79
CA ALA A 59 11.36 -10.43 -4.32
C ALA A 59 10.30 -10.89 -5.33
N PHE A 60 9.43 -9.99 -5.80
CA PHE A 60 8.45 -10.33 -6.83
C PHE A 60 9.11 -10.82 -8.11
N TRP A 61 10.10 -10.09 -8.63
CA TRP A 61 10.85 -10.52 -9.81
C TRP A 61 11.49 -11.91 -9.62
N ALA A 62 12.07 -12.17 -8.45
CA ALA A 62 12.67 -13.47 -8.12
C ALA A 62 11.61 -14.58 -8.06
N THR A 63 10.42 -14.33 -7.51
CA THR A 63 9.37 -15.37 -7.45
C THR A 63 8.97 -15.86 -8.84
N PHE A 64 8.85 -14.98 -9.83
CA PHE A 64 8.48 -15.37 -11.19
C PHE A 64 9.66 -15.89 -12.02
N SER A 65 10.89 -15.55 -11.64
CA SER A 65 12.09 -16.01 -12.37
C SER A 65 12.61 -17.36 -11.86
N PHE A 66 12.42 -17.67 -10.58
CA PHE A 66 13.04 -18.83 -9.94
C PHE A 66 12.05 -19.92 -9.48
N ASP A 67 10.75 -19.75 -9.68
CA ASP A 67 9.72 -20.71 -9.23
C ASP A 67 9.95 -22.12 -9.77
N SER A 68 10.20 -22.25 -11.06
CA SER A 68 10.42 -23.52 -11.77
C SER A 68 11.62 -24.30 -11.24
N TYR A 69 12.70 -23.63 -10.80
CA TYR A 69 13.87 -24.30 -10.23
C TYR A 69 13.58 -24.91 -8.86
N LEU A 70 12.77 -24.23 -8.03
CA LEU A 70 12.47 -24.69 -6.69
C LEU A 70 11.31 -25.70 -6.67
N GLU A 71 10.40 -25.61 -7.65
CA GLU A 71 9.26 -26.51 -7.81
C GLU A 71 9.67 -27.99 -7.93
N VAL A 72 10.78 -28.28 -8.61
CA VAL A 72 11.26 -29.65 -8.83
C VAL A 72 11.47 -30.42 -7.53
N TYR A 73 11.87 -29.73 -6.46
CA TYR A 73 12.10 -30.35 -5.14
C TYR A 73 10.82 -30.79 -4.43
N PHE A 74 9.66 -30.31 -4.87
CA PHE A 74 8.36 -30.60 -4.26
C PHE A 74 7.51 -31.58 -5.07
N ILE A 75 8.03 -32.12 -6.17
CA ILE A 75 7.30 -33.07 -7.05
C ILE A 75 6.83 -34.31 -6.26
N SER A 76 7.63 -34.78 -5.31
CA SER A 76 7.32 -35.96 -4.50
C SER A 76 6.37 -35.69 -3.32
N THR A 77 6.21 -34.43 -2.93
CA THR A 77 5.44 -34.03 -1.73
C THR A 77 4.11 -33.37 -2.06
N VAL A 78 4.01 -32.68 -3.19
CA VAL A 78 2.80 -31.93 -3.60
C VAL A 78 2.33 -32.44 -4.96
N THR A 79 1.14 -33.03 -4.97
CA THR A 79 0.53 -33.65 -6.16
C THR A 79 0.02 -32.62 -7.18
N SER A 80 -0.53 -31.50 -6.70
CA SER A 80 -1.02 -30.43 -7.57
C SER A 80 0.12 -29.53 -8.04
N GLU A 81 0.32 -29.45 -9.35
CA GLU A 81 1.31 -28.56 -10.00
C GLU A 81 1.12 -27.09 -9.60
N MET A 82 -0.12 -26.59 -9.66
CA MET A 82 -0.45 -25.23 -9.24
C MET A 82 -0.04 -24.97 -7.79
N SER A 83 -0.37 -25.88 -6.87
CA SER A 83 -0.01 -25.73 -5.46
C SER A 83 1.50 -25.70 -5.27
N ARG A 84 2.26 -26.46 -6.06
CA ARG A 84 3.71 -26.56 -5.98
C ARG A 84 4.38 -25.25 -6.43
N ILE A 85 3.92 -24.67 -7.54
CA ILE A 85 4.38 -23.37 -8.04
C ILE A 85 4.17 -22.29 -6.98
N TRP A 86 2.95 -22.20 -6.43
CA TRP A 86 2.64 -21.19 -5.40
C TRP A 86 3.46 -21.38 -4.12
N PHE A 87 3.71 -22.62 -3.72
CA PHE A 87 4.55 -22.92 -2.56
C PHE A 87 6.01 -22.51 -2.80
N SER A 88 6.57 -22.81 -3.97
CA SER A 88 7.91 -22.37 -4.37
C SER A 88 8.03 -20.85 -4.37
N ARG A 89 7.06 -20.15 -4.97
CA ARG A 89 7.02 -18.68 -4.98
C ARG A 89 7.01 -18.10 -3.57
N LEU A 90 6.19 -18.67 -2.68
CA LEU A 90 6.12 -18.22 -1.28
C LEU A 90 7.48 -18.38 -0.59
N ILE A 91 8.14 -19.54 -0.74
CA ILE A 91 9.46 -19.78 -0.14
C ILE A 91 10.50 -18.79 -0.69
N ILE A 92 10.55 -18.60 -2.00
CA ILE A 92 11.47 -17.64 -2.64
C ILE A 92 11.22 -16.23 -2.10
N LEU A 93 9.95 -15.80 -2.05
CA LEU A 93 9.56 -14.50 -1.53
C LEU A 93 10.09 -14.30 -0.11
N VAL A 94 9.84 -15.26 0.79
CA VAL A 94 10.28 -15.19 2.19
C VAL A 94 11.79 -15.12 2.29
N ILE A 95 12.53 -15.95 1.54
CA ILE A 95 14.00 -15.94 1.55
C ILE A 95 14.53 -14.56 1.12
N VAL A 96 14.02 -14.00 0.03
CA VAL A 96 14.47 -12.69 -0.48
C VAL A 96 14.11 -11.57 0.50
N LEU A 97 12.91 -11.59 1.08
CA LEU A 97 12.50 -10.61 2.10
C LEU A 97 13.40 -10.68 3.35
N LEU A 98 13.76 -11.88 3.81
CA LEU A 98 14.68 -12.06 4.94
C LEU A 98 16.08 -11.52 4.62
N LEU A 99 16.60 -11.79 3.43
CA LEU A 99 17.89 -11.25 2.97
C LEU A 99 17.85 -9.73 2.87
N GLY A 100 16.79 -9.16 2.29
CA GLY A 100 16.63 -7.70 2.20
C GLY A 100 16.43 -7.04 3.56
N ALA A 101 15.77 -7.69 4.52
CA ALA A 101 15.68 -7.22 5.89
C ALA A 101 17.05 -7.22 6.59
N TYR A 102 17.86 -8.25 6.35
CA TYR A 102 19.22 -8.33 6.85
C TYR A 102 20.10 -7.21 6.27
N ILE A 103 20.05 -6.98 4.96
CA ILE A 103 20.76 -5.88 4.27
C ILE A 103 20.31 -4.52 4.84
N ASN A 104 19.01 -4.31 4.98
CA ASN A 104 18.45 -3.10 5.60
C ASN A 104 19.03 -2.84 7.00
N LYS A 105 19.15 -3.90 7.82
CA LYS A 105 19.74 -3.79 9.16
C LYS A 105 21.21 -3.37 9.11
N LEU A 106 21.99 -3.86 8.14
CA LEU A 106 23.38 -3.43 7.96
C LEU A 106 23.47 -1.97 7.52
N CYS A 107 22.64 -1.55 6.56
CA CYS A 107 22.59 -0.17 6.05
C CYS A 107 22.06 0.84 7.08
N SER A 108 21.38 0.37 8.13
CA SER A 108 20.80 1.24 9.16
C SER A 108 21.83 2.18 9.81
N LYS A 109 23.06 1.71 10.04
CA LYS A 109 24.15 2.49 10.66
C LYS A 109 24.67 3.63 9.76
N ILE A 110 24.51 3.49 8.45
CA ILE A 110 24.92 4.49 7.46
C ILE A 110 23.77 5.50 7.28
N SER A 111 22.53 5.00 7.22
CA SER A 111 21.34 5.84 7.05
C SER A 111 21.17 6.89 8.15
N SER A 112 21.53 6.57 9.40
CA SER A 112 21.40 7.50 10.52
C SER A 112 22.38 8.68 10.45
N LYS A 113 23.43 8.60 9.64
CA LYS A 113 24.40 9.68 9.45
C LYS A 113 23.97 10.69 8.38
N PHE A 114 22.96 10.36 7.58
CA PHE A 114 22.45 11.24 6.54
C PHE A 114 21.44 12.22 7.13
N ALA A 115 21.79 13.51 7.20
CA ALA A 115 20.94 14.55 7.81
C ALA A 115 19.56 14.66 7.13
N GLY A 116 19.48 14.40 5.83
CA GLY A 116 18.22 14.41 5.07
C GLY A 116 17.33 13.17 5.28
N ASN A 117 17.79 12.14 5.99
CA ASN A 117 17.09 10.85 6.05
C ASN A 117 15.67 10.96 6.63
N ILE A 118 15.47 11.85 7.61
CA ILE A 118 14.16 12.08 8.22
C ILE A 118 13.27 12.92 7.29
N PHE A 119 13.81 14.00 6.72
CA PHE A 119 13.04 14.87 5.81
C PHE A 119 12.57 14.12 4.57
N PHE A 120 13.47 13.41 3.90
CA PHE A 120 13.10 12.59 2.75
C PHE A 120 12.25 11.38 3.14
N GLY A 121 12.37 10.87 4.38
CA GLY A 121 11.48 9.83 4.90
C GLY A 121 10.05 10.35 5.09
N LEU A 122 9.90 11.59 5.57
CA LEU A 122 8.60 12.26 5.66
C LEU A 122 7.99 12.46 4.27
N LEU A 123 8.75 13.00 3.31
CA LEU A 123 8.29 13.22 1.94
C LEU A 123 7.89 11.90 1.26
N PHE A 124 8.70 10.86 1.43
CA PHE A 124 8.40 9.53 0.90
C PHE A 124 7.18 8.91 1.57
N GLY A 125 7.05 9.05 2.90
CA GLY A 125 5.86 8.64 3.64
C GLY A 125 4.60 9.35 3.13
N LEU A 126 4.68 10.64 2.81
CA LEU A 126 3.56 11.39 2.23
C LEU A 126 3.18 10.86 0.84
N LEU A 127 4.16 10.69 -0.05
CA LEU A 127 3.94 10.12 -1.39
C LEU A 127 3.33 8.72 -1.33
N ARG A 128 3.84 7.84 -0.45
CA ARG A 128 3.24 6.51 -0.23
C ARG A 128 1.80 6.63 0.26
N GLY A 129 1.52 7.57 1.16
CA GLY A 129 0.17 7.82 1.65
C GLY A 129 -0.79 8.16 0.52
N PHE A 130 -0.39 9.02 -0.41
CA PHE A 130 -1.18 9.34 -1.61
C PHE A 130 -1.40 8.14 -2.53
N ILE A 131 -0.36 7.32 -2.76
CA ILE A 131 -0.50 6.08 -3.54
C ILE A 131 -1.50 5.13 -2.88
N LEU A 132 -1.45 4.97 -1.55
CA LEU A 132 -2.39 4.12 -0.82
C LEU A 132 -3.83 4.64 -0.89
N ILE A 133 -4.02 5.96 -0.84
CA ILE A 133 -5.34 6.59 -1.03
C ILE A 133 -5.87 6.34 -2.45
N ALA A 134 -5.04 6.54 -3.48
CA ALA A 134 -5.42 6.24 -4.86
C ALA A 134 -5.86 4.79 -5.04
N ILE A 135 -5.07 3.83 -4.53
CA ILE A 135 -5.41 2.40 -4.57
C ILE A 135 -6.73 2.13 -3.83
N LEU A 136 -6.98 2.80 -2.71
CA LEU A 136 -8.24 2.64 -1.96
C LEU A 136 -9.45 3.15 -2.77
N ILE A 137 -9.34 4.30 -3.43
CA ILE A 137 -10.41 4.83 -4.30
C ILE A 137 -10.70 3.87 -5.45
N LEU A 138 -9.67 3.45 -6.19
CA LEU A 138 -9.82 2.48 -7.28
C LEU A 138 -10.49 1.18 -6.82
N PHE A 139 -10.16 0.72 -5.61
CA PHE A 139 -10.80 -0.45 -5.02
C PHE A 139 -12.26 -0.21 -4.62
N LEU A 140 -12.60 0.98 -4.12
CA LEU A 140 -13.99 1.36 -3.80
C LEU A 140 -14.86 1.44 -5.05
N GLU A 141 -14.30 1.97 -6.15
CA GLU A 141 -14.93 2.00 -7.46
C GLU A 141 -15.18 0.59 -8.00
N ASP A 142 -14.17 -0.28 -8.00
CA ASP A 142 -14.28 -1.66 -8.50
C ASP A 142 -15.18 -2.54 -7.64
N SER A 143 -15.19 -2.33 -6.31
CA SER A 143 -16.03 -3.09 -5.38
C SER A 143 -17.52 -2.73 -5.42
N GLY A 144 -17.90 -1.67 -6.13
CA GLY A 144 -19.28 -1.18 -6.23
C GLY A 144 -19.80 -0.46 -4.96
N GLN A 145 -18.93 -0.22 -3.97
CA GLN A 145 -19.28 0.50 -2.73
C GLN A 145 -19.12 2.02 -2.86
N TYR A 146 -18.54 2.49 -3.96
CA TYR A 146 -18.26 3.91 -4.18
C TYR A 146 -19.51 4.82 -4.06
N ASN A 147 -20.69 4.35 -4.48
CA ASN A 147 -21.94 5.12 -4.41
C ASN A 147 -22.61 5.13 -3.02
N GLU A 148 -22.03 4.46 -2.02
CA GLU A 148 -22.58 4.41 -0.67
C GLU A 148 -22.40 5.74 0.07
N ALA A 149 -23.34 6.05 0.96
CA ALA A 149 -23.37 7.31 1.69
C ALA A 149 -22.13 7.56 2.55
N TRP A 150 -21.49 6.51 3.10
CA TRP A 150 -20.28 6.66 3.92
C TRP A 150 -19.02 7.01 3.10
N VAL A 151 -19.07 6.84 1.77
CA VAL A 151 -18.04 7.27 0.82
C VAL A 151 -18.37 8.66 0.29
N GLN A 152 -19.54 8.83 -0.32
CA GLN A 152 -19.95 10.05 -1.02
C GLN A 152 -20.07 11.28 -0.11
N ASN A 153 -20.34 11.08 1.19
CA ASN A 153 -20.42 12.20 2.15
C ASN A 153 -19.06 12.59 2.76
N ALA A 154 -17.95 11.97 2.35
CA ALA A 154 -16.64 12.28 2.88
C ALA A 154 -16.14 13.63 2.36
N ILE A 155 -15.68 14.48 3.28
CA ILE A 155 -15.21 15.84 2.96
C ILE A 155 -13.95 15.79 2.08
N LEU A 156 -13.10 14.80 2.32
CA LEU A 156 -11.83 14.63 1.62
C LEU A 156 -11.95 13.85 0.31
N LEU A 157 -13.16 13.41 -0.08
CA LEU A 157 -13.37 12.56 -1.24
C LEU A 157 -12.84 13.20 -2.53
N GLU A 158 -13.22 14.46 -2.80
CA GLU A 158 -12.78 15.18 -4.00
C GLU A 158 -11.25 15.28 -4.10
N TYR A 159 -10.56 15.49 -2.98
CA TYR A 159 -9.10 15.50 -2.94
C TYR A 159 -8.51 14.10 -3.20
N ALA A 160 -9.13 13.06 -2.64
CA ALA A 160 -8.71 11.67 -2.85
C ALA A 160 -8.90 11.22 -4.31
N GLU A 161 -10.00 11.64 -4.95
CA GLU A 161 -10.26 11.41 -6.38
C GLU A 161 -9.24 12.10 -7.26
N ASN A 162 -8.95 13.39 -7.02
CA ASN A 162 -7.91 14.11 -7.76
C ASN A 162 -6.54 13.41 -7.65
N ILE A 163 -6.22 12.86 -6.47
CA ILE A 163 -5.00 12.06 -6.28
C ILE A 163 -5.08 10.75 -7.10
N SER A 164 -6.20 10.04 -7.02
CA SER A 164 -6.44 8.81 -7.78
C SER A 164 -6.29 9.03 -9.28
N ASP A 165 -6.96 10.04 -9.82
CA ASP A 165 -6.94 10.43 -11.23
C ASP A 165 -5.54 10.80 -11.69
N PHE A 166 -4.79 11.57 -10.89
CA PHE A 166 -3.40 11.90 -11.20
C PHE A 166 -2.55 10.63 -11.41
N PHE A 167 -2.66 9.65 -10.51
CA PHE A 167 -1.92 8.39 -10.67
C PHE A 167 -2.46 7.54 -11.81
N SER A 168 -3.78 7.43 -11.96
CA SER A 168 -4.43 6.68 -13.04
C SER A 168 -4.00 7.19 -14.41
N ASN A 169 -4.01 8.51 -14.61
CA ASN A 169 -3.57 9.14 -15.86
C ASN A 169 -2.10 8.84 -16.18
N ILE A 170 -1.21 8.87 -15.17
CA ILE A 170 0.20 8.50 -15.36
C ILE A 170 0.34 7.05 -15.83
N PHE A 171 -0.45 6.13 -15.26
CA PHE A 171 -0.42 4.72 -15.66
C PHE A 171 -0.99 4.52 -17.08
N ILE A 172 -2.13 5.15 -17.38
CA ILE A 172 -2.80 5.01 -18.68
C ILE A 172 -1.98 5.66 -19.80
N GLU A 173 -1.38 6.83 -19.59
CA GLU A 173 -0.56 7.50 -20.62
C GLU A 173 0.71 6.70 -20.98
N HIS A 174 1.24 5.90 -20.05
CA HIS A 174 2.46 5.12 -20.29
C HIS A 174 2.19 3.70 -20.83
N TYR A 175 0.99 3.16 -20.67
CA TYR A 175 0.68 1.75 -20.97
C TYR A 175 -0.62 1.51 -21.77
N GLY A 176 -1.41 2.54 -22.06
CA GLY A 176 -2.59 2.51 -22.94
C GLY A 176 -2.25 2.76 -24.39
#